data_AF-A0A972WGB4-F1
#
_entry.id   AF-A0A972WGB4-F1
#
_cell.length_a   1.000
_cell.length_b   1.000
_cell.length_c   1.000
_cell.angle_alpha   90.00
_cell.angle_beta   90.00
_cell.angle_gamma   90.00
#
_symmetry.space_group_name_H-M   'P 1'
#
loop_
_entity.id
_entity.type
_entity.pdbx_description
1 polymer ?
#
loop_
_entity_poly.entity_id
_entity_poly.type
_entity_poly.pdbx_seq_one_letter_code
_entity_poly.pdbx_strand_id
1 'polypeptide(L)'
;RRFYPLFQESYVRLGYPDAYFNDRAVEVIDHLLLTPTPTEPLLLVRPHVLYEYADPELAALSSGQKLLLRMGGEHAERIKVVLRGLRTRIE
;
A
#
# COMPACT_ATOMS: atom_id res chain seq x y z
N ARG A 1 6.83 -10.66 -16.98
CA ARG A 1 6.02 -11.33 -18.02
C ARG A 1 5.78 -12.83 -17.77
N ARG A 2 6.80 -13.67 -17.48
CA ARG A 2 6.64 -15.14 -17.28
C ARG A 2 5.50 -15.56 -16.32
N PHE A 3 5.32 -14.85 -15.21
CA PHE A 3 4.33 -15.22 -14.18
C PHE A 3 2.98 -14.49 -14.30
N TYR A 4 2.84 -13.53 -15.22
CA TYR A 4 1.60 -12.76 -15.36
C TYR A 4 0.36 -13.65 -15.59
N PRO A 5 0.40 -14.70 -16.44
CA PRO A 5 -0.77 -15.57 -16.62
C PRO A 5 -1.25 -16.21 -15.31
N LEU A 6 -0.34 -16.59 -14.41
CA LEU A 6 -0.70 -17.21 -13.12
C LEU A 6 -1.33 -16.19 -12.15
N PHE A 7 -0.82 -14.96 -12.14
CA PHE A 7 -1.43 -13.88 -11.36
C PHE A 7 -2.82 -13.52 -11.90
N GLN A 8 -2.96 -13.38 -13.22
CA GLN A 8 -4.24 -13.07 -13.86
C GLN A 8 -5.27 -14.17 -13.59
N GLU A 9 -4.90 -15.44 -13.77
CA GLU A 9 -5.79 -16.57 -13.51
C GLU A 9 -6.25 -16.58 -12.05
N SER A 10 -5.31 -16.39 -11.11
CA SER A 10 -5.63 -16.34 -9.68
C SER A 10 -6.54 -15.15 -9.34
N TYR A 11 -6.32 -13.99 -9.96
CA TYR A 11 -7.13 -12.79 -9.76
C TYR A 11 -8.57 -12.97 -10.26
N VAL A 12 -8.75 -13.57 -11.44
CA VAL A 12 -10.09 -13.93 -11.96
C VAL A 12 -10.81 -14.89 -11.02
N ARG A 13 -10.10 -15.88 -10.46
CA ARG A 13 -10.67 -16.84 -9.48
C ARG A 13 -11.16 -16.17 -8.18
N LEU A 14 -10.73 -14.95 -7.88
CA LEU A 14 -11.27 -14.17 -6.75
C LEU A 14 -12.65 -13.54 -7.05
N GLY A 15 -13.19 -13.73 -8.25
CA GLY A 15 -14.50 -13.21 -8.65
C GLY A 15 -14.45 -11.93 -9.49
N TYR A 16 -13.30 -11.63 -10.11
CA TYR A 16 -13.12 -10.48 -11.00
C TYR A 16 -12.91 -10.93 -12.46
N PRO A 17 -13.95 -11.45 -13.16
CA PRO A 17 -13.80 -12.13 -14.44
C PRO A 17 -13.26 -11.23 -15.56
N ASP A 18 -13.63 -9.95 -15.55
CA ASP A 18 -13.29 -9.00 -16.62
C ASP A 18 -12.18 -8.01 -16.22
N ALA A 19 -11.58 -8.16 -15.03
CA ALA A 19 -10.56 -7.25 -14.52
C ALA A 19 -9.14 -7.79 -14.74
N TYR A 20 -8.19 -6.89 -14.97
CA TYR A 20 -6.79 -7.24 -15.13
C TYR A 20 -6.01 -7.05 -13.83
N PHE A 21 -5.20 -8.06 -13.49
CA PHE A 21 -4.37 -8.02 -12.28
C PHE A 21 -3.37 -6.86 -12.32
N ASN A 22 -2.78 -6.58 -13.49
CA ASN A 22 -1.78 -5.50 -13.63
C ASN A 22 -2.40 -4.12 -13.35
N ASP A 23 -3.63 -3.87 -13.81
CA ASP A 23 -4.35 -2.62 -13.53
C ASP A 23 -4.52 -2.45 -12.02
N ARG A 24 -4.97 -3.50 -11.34
CA ARG A 24 -5.12 -3.47 -9.89
C ARG A 24 -3.78 -3.30 -9.17
N ALA A 25 -2.72 -3.95 -9.64
CA ALA A 25 -1.39 -3.82 -9.08
C ALA A 25 -0.85 -2.39 -9.23
N VAL A 26 -1.05 -1.76 -10.40
CA VAL A 26 -0.72 -0.36 -10.66
C VAL A 26 -1.46 0.56 -9.70
N GLU A 27 -2.79 0.43 -9.60
CA GLU A 27 -3.60 1.25 -8.69
C GLU A 27 -3.12 1.15 -7.24
N VAL A 28 -2.82 -0.06 -6.77
CA VAL A 28 -2.34 -0.28 -5.39
C VAL A 28 -0.95 0.32 -5.19
N ILE A 29 -0.05 0.18 -6.15
CA ILE A 29 1.28 0.81 -6.07
C ILE A 29 1.14 2.33 -5.99
N ASP A 30 0.34 2.93 -6.88
CA ASP A 30 0.13 4.38 -6.90
C ASP A 30 -0.50 4.86 -5.59
N HIS A 31 -1.49 4.13 -5.05
CA HIS A 31 -2.08 4.39 -3.73
C HIS A 31 -1.06 4.35 -2.58
N LEU A 32 -0.15 3.38 -2.60
CA LEU A 32 0.91 3.28 -1.58
C LEU A 32 1.98 4.37 -1.72
N LEU A 33 2.29 4.80 -2.94
CA LEU A 33 3.23 5.89 -3.18
C LEU A 33 2.71 7.23 -2.65
N LEU A 34 1.39 7.40 -2.55
CA LEU A 34 0.74 8.55 -1.92
C LEU A 34 0.80 8.55 -0.39
N THR A 35 1.44 7.55 0.25
CA THR A 35 1.59 7.56 1.71
C THR A 35 2.36 8.81 2.17
N PRO A 36 1.82 9.62 3.10
CA PRO A 36 2.51 10.80 3.59
C PRO A 36 3.77 10.43 4.39
N THR A 37 4.69 11.38 4.56
CA THR A 37 5.85 11.26 5.44
C THR A 37 5.70 12.27 6.58
N PRO A 38 4.84 11.96 7.58
CA PRO A 38 4.61 12.84 8.73
C PRO A 38 5.87 12.97 9.61
N THR A 39 5.93 14.07 10.37
CA THR A 39 6.99 14.27 11.36
C THR A 39 6.85 13.29 12.50
N GLU A 40 7.97 12.68 12.91
CA GLU A 40 8.03 11.77 14.04
C GLU A 40 8.17 12.55 15.37
N PRO A 41 7.60 12.06 16.50
CA PRO A 41 6.93 10.76 16.67
C PRO A 41 5.43 10.79 16.29
N LEU A 42 4.93 9.69 15.74
CA LEU A 42 3.50 9.51 15.48
C LEU A 42 2.77 9.19 16.78
N LEU A 43 1.86 10.07 17.18
CA LEU A 43 1.09 9.92 18.41
C LEU A 43 -0.02 8.88 18.23
N LEU A 44 -0.18 8.03 19.24
CA LEU A 44 -1.24 7.03 19.30
C LEU A 44 -2.17 7.31 20.48
N VAL A 45 -3.47 7.10 20.25
CA VAL A 45 -4.50 7.10 21.28
C VAL A 45 -5.09 5.70 21.41
N ARG A 46 -5.67 5.40 22.56
CA ARG A 46 -6.32 4.10 22.82
C ARG A 46 -7.77 4.32 23.22
N PRO A 47 -8.69 4.54 22.25
CA PRO A 47 -10.09 4.80 22.57
C PRO A 47 -10.77 3.57 23.19
N HIS A 48 -10.33 2.36 22.80
CA HIS A 48 -10.86 1.08 23.31
C HIS A 48 -9.74 0.04 23.52
N VAL A 49 -9.86 -1.16 22.92
CA VAL A 49 -8.88 -2.24 23.08
C VAL A 49 -7.63 -1.97 22.23
N LEU A 50 -7.80 -1.45 21.01
CA LEU A 50 -6.75 -1.20 20.04
C LEU A 50 -6.25 0.24 20.08
N TYR A 51 -5.01 0.43 19.63
CA TYR A 51 -4.42 1.74 19.42
C TYR A 51 -4.77 2.27 18.03
N GLU A 52 -5.02 3.58 17.97
CA GLU A 52 -5.31 4.34 16.76
C GLU A 52 -4.36 5.54 16.65
N TYR A 53 -4.14 6.05 15.45
CA TYR A 53 -3.39 7.30 15.28
C TYR A 53 -4.19 8.46 15.87
N ALA A 54 -3.52 9.34 16.62
CA ALA A 54 -4.13 10.53 17.18
C ALA A 54 -4.58 11.51 16.08
N ASP A 55 -3.81 11.56 14.98
CA ASP A 55 -4.14 12.32 13.78
C ASP A 55 -5.23 11.60 12.97
N PRO A 56 -6.42 12.22 12.80
CA PRO A 56 -7.52 11.63 12.02
C PRO A 56 -7.15 11.35 10.56
N GLU A 57 -6.28 12.14 9.94
CA GLU A 57 -5.86 11.92 8.56
C GLU A 57 -5.02 10.65 8.45
N LEU A 58 -4.09 10.44 9.40
CA LEU A 58 -3.30 9.19 9.48
C LEU A 58 -4.18 7.99 9.86
N ALA A 59 -5.20 8.19 10.69
CA ALA A 59 -6.17 7.18 11.06
C ALA A 59 -7.10 6.79 9.90
N ALA A 60 -7.34 7.67 8.92
CA ALA A 60 -8.15 7.39 7.75
C ALA A 60 -7.39 6.63 6.64
N LEU A 61 -6.06 6.60 6.69
CA LEU A 61 -5.23 5.92 5.69
C LEU A 61 -5.56 4.43 5.55
N SER A 62 -5.33 3.88 4.36
CA SER A 62 -5.51 2.45 4.12
C SER A 62 -4.54 1.62 4.96
N SER A 63 -4.89 0.36 5.20
CA SER A 63 -4.03 -0.56 5.97
C SER A 63 -2.60 -0.65 5.41
N GLY A 64 -2.44 -0.59 4.08
CA GLY A 64 -1.12 -0.61 3.44
C GLY A 64 -0.32 0.69 3.65
N GLN A 65 -0.97 1.85 3.59
CA GLN A 65 -0.31 3.13 3.90
C GLN A 65 0.08 3.20 5.38
N LYS A 66 -0.80 2.74 6.29
CA LYS A 66 -0.47 2.63 7.72
C LYS A 66 0.65 1.63 8.00
N LEU A 67 0.81 0.58 7.19
CA LEU A 67 1.96 -0.33 7.30
C LEU A 67 3.27 0.42 7.03
N LEU A 68 3.30 1.23 5.97
CA LEU A 68 4.46 2.06 5.63
C LEU A 68 4.77 3.06 6.75
N LEU A 69 3.76 3.70 7.34
CA LEU A 69 3.96 4.58 8.50
C LEU A 69 4.59 3.86 9.70
N ARG A 70 4.16 2.61 9.98
CA ARG A 70 4.71 1.81 11.10
C ARG A 70 6.14 1.35 10.89
N MET A 71 6.63 1.34 9.65
CA MET A 71 8.02 0.99 9.35
C MET A 71 9.00 2.14 9.62
N GLY A 72 8.49 3.36 9.82
CA GLY A 72 9.28 4.58 9.98
C GLY A 72 9.66 5.21 8.64
N GLY A 73 9.95 6.52 8.65
CA GLY A 73 10.16 7.30 7.42
C GLY A 73 11.25 6.75 6.50
N GLU A 74 12.40 6.36 7.06
CA GLU A 74 13.53 5.83 6.30
C GLU A 74 13.18 4.53 5.54
N HIS A 75 12.54 3.58 6.23
CA HIS A 75 12.14 2.31 5.61
C HIS A 75 11.00 2.49 4.62
N ALA A 76 10.03 3.36 4.93
CA ALA A 76 8.95 3.69 4.02
C ALA A 76 9.49 4.24 2.70
N GLU A 77 10.48 5.14 2.73
CA GLU A 77 11.09 5.66 1.50
C GLU A 77 11.85 4.59 0.70
N ARG A 78 12.59 3.69 1.38
CA ARG A 78 13.22 2.55 0.69
C ARG A 78 12.20 1.67 -0.03
N ILE A 79 11.05 1.42 0.60
CA ILE A 79 9.97 0.65 -0.03
C ILE A 79 9.35 1.43 -1.18
N LYS A 80 9.09 2.74 -1.03
CA LYS A 80 8.58 3.59 -2.12
C LYS A 80 9.52 3.58 -3.33
N VAL A 81 10.85 3.54 -3.15
CA VAL A 81 11.80 3.38 -4.27
C VAL A 81 11.60 2.06 -5.00
N VAL A 82 11.45 0.94 -4.27
CA VAL A 82 11.17 -0.37 -4.88
C VAL A 82 9.82 -0.35 -5.60
N LEU A 83 8.79 0.23 -4.99
CA LEU A 83 7.46 0.37 -5.58
C LEU A 83 7.50 1.17 -6.89
N ARG A 84 8.21 2.30 -6.95
CA ARG A 84 8.42 3.05 -8.20
C ARG A 84 9.14 2.20 -9.24
N GLY A 85 10.15 1.43 -8.84
CA GLY A 85 10.87 0.52 -9.73
C GLY A 85 10.00 -0.64 -10.26
N LEU A 86 9.04 -1.12 -9.48
CA LEU A 86 8.05 -2.09 -9.93
C LEU A 86 7.04 -1.45 -10.88
N ARG A 87 6.57 -0.23 -10.55
CA ARG A 87 5.59 0.53 -11.33
C ARG A 87 6.02 0.76 -12.78
N THR A 88 7.31 0.96 -13.04
CA THR A 88 7.85 1.15 -14.39
C THR A 88 8.03 -0.15 -15.18
N ARG A 89 8.02 -1.30 -14.51
CA ARG A 89 8.18 -2.63 -15.13
C ARG A 89 6.85 -3.30 -15.45
N ILE A 90 5.76 -2.80 -14.86
CA ILE A 90 4.40 -3.17 -15.19
C ILE A 90 4.00 -2.25 -16.35
N GLU A 91 3.99 -2.82 -17.55
CA GLU A 91 3.39 -2.22 -18.74
C GLU A 91 1.87 -2.39 -18.71
#